data_AF-A0A8B7DAK0-F1
#
_entry.id   AF-A0A8B7DAK0-F1
#
_cell.length_a   1.000
_cell.length_b   1.000
_cell.length_c   1.000
_cell.angle_alpha   90.00
_cell.angle_beta   90.00
_cell.angle_gamma   90.00
#
_symmetry.space_group_name_H-M   'P 1'
#
loop_
_entity.id
_entity.type
_entity.pdbx_description
1 polymer ?
#
loop_
_entity_poly.entity_id
_entity_poly.type
_entity_poly.pdbx_seq_one_letter_code
_entity_poly.pdbx_strand_id
1 'polypeptide(L)'
;MSKSIFISTLVNGEKINRTFLIYSESKGSIFCAPCYLFGGTTSFATVGFSDWKKGEEKIKRHESSQHHKLCVMNMKERKEVLNRVDQKLKYQVETEINYWKNVLTRVVAVVKSLSSRGMSFRGDDDRFGSVHNGNFMMSLELIAQFDPFLAQHIEKFGNKGKGSTSYLSFNIYEQFISIMADNVIQQMVKEIKEAKYFSIILESHGLDINNCRGQSYDNASNMSGRYTGLQARIKKVNPLATFVPCSAHSLNLVDDKTEKSITRSETNGLYLKLDSLETAIMATLWGDILERFNKTSKQLQSVEIGLETVVSLYESLI
;
A
#
# COMPACT_ATOMS: atom_id res chain seq x y z
N MET A 1 38.24 14.81 20.93
CA MET A 1 38.22 13.39 20.51
C MET A 1 37.42 13.30 19.21
N SER A 2 38.00 12.82 18.10
CA SER A 2 37.26 12.74 16.83
C SER A 2 36.25 11.60 16.85
N LYS A 3 34.98 11.88 16.51
CA LYS A 3 33.92 10.85 16.38
C LYS A 3 34.27 9.77 15.35
N SER A 4 35.22 10.02 14.44
CA SER A 4 35.65 9.07 13.41
C SER A 4 36.32 7.81 13.96
N ILE A 5 36.89 7.85 15.17
CA ILE A 5 37.60 6.72 15.79
C ILE A 5 36.65 5.54 16.08
N PHE A 6 35.36 5.81 16.28
CA PHE A 6 34.36 4.78 16.54
C PHE A 6 33.68 4.25 15.25
N ILE A 7 34.13 4.67 14.07
CA ILE A 7 33.53 4.30 12.78
C ILE A 7 34.57 3.59 11.91
N SER A 8 34.23 2.42 11.40
CA SER A 8 34.98 1.67 10.39
C SER A 8 34.31 1.87 9.02
N THR A 9 35.10 2.03 7.96
CA THR A 9 34.58 2.08 6.58
C THR A 9 34.99 0.79 5.89
N LEU A 10 34.00 0.02 5.45
CA LEU A 10 34.18 -1.21 4.71
C LEU A 10 34.65 -0.93 3.28
N VAL A 11 35.15 -1.96 2.60
CA VAL A 11 35.65 -1.88 1.21
C VAL A 11 34.55 -1.44 0.23
N ASN A 12 33.29 -1.76 0.52
CA ASN A 12 32.11 -1.34 -0.24
C ASN A 12 31.67 0.12 0.06
N GLY A 13 32.41 0.87 0.89
CA GLY A 13 32.09 2.23 1.29
C GLY A 13 31.11 2.37 2.46
N GLU A 14 30.58 1.26 2.99
CA GLU A 14 29.66 1.25 4.12
C GLU A 14 30.35 1.65 5.42
N LYS A 15 29.70 2.50 6.23
CA LYS A 15 30.21 2.96 7.52
C LYS A 15 29.56 2.19 8.67
N ILE A 16 30.35 1.47 9.45
CA ILE A 16 29.90 0.65 10.58
C ILE A 16 30.49 1.17 11.89
N ASN A 17 29.67 1.20 12.94
CA ASN A 17 30.15 1.56 14.28
C ASN A 17 30.97 0.41 14.90
N ARG A 18 32.13 0.76 15.47
CA ARG A 18 32.98 -0.13 16.28
C ARG A 18 32.38 -0.31 17.67
N THR A 19 31.35 -1.15 17.77
CA THR A 19 30.64 -1.46 19.03
C THR A 19 31.50 -2.17 20.07
N PHE A 20 32.67 -2.69 19.69
CA PHE A 20 33.61 -3.35 20.60
C PHE A 20 34.49 -2.37 21.40
N LEU A 21 34.52 -1.08 21.03
CA LEU A 21 35.32 -0.07 21.75
C LEU A 21 34.50 0.58 22.86
N ILE A 22 35.09 0.66 24.05
CA ILE A 22 34.51 1.33 25.23
C ILE A 22 35.48 2.39 25.71
N TYR A 23 34.98 3.59 25.96
CA TYR A 23 35.77 4.68 26.55
C TYR A 23 35.60 4.71 28.07
N SER A 24 36.71 4.87 28.80
CA SER A 24 36.72 5.09 30.24
C SER A 24 37.06 6.55 30.51
N GLU A 25 36.11 7.30 31.06
CA GLU A 25 36.30 8.71 31.41
C GLU A 25 37.35 8.89 32.51
N SER A 26 37.32 8.04 33.53
CA SER A 26 38.26 8.10 34.67
C SER A 26 39.71 7.84 34.27
N LYS A 27 39.94 7.01 33.25
CA LYS A 27 41.29 6.71 32.72
C LYS A 27 41.65 7.50 31.47
N GLY A 28 40.72 8.29 30.92
CA GLY A 28 40.90 8.99 29.65
C GLY A 28 41.40 8.08 28.51
N SER A 29 40.91 6.83 28.45
CA SER A 29 41.47 5.78 27.58
C SER A 29 40.37 4.90 26.97
N ILE A 30 40.60 4.35 25.77
CA ILE A 30 39.74 3.35 25.15
C ILE A 30 40.20 1.91 25.44
N PHE A 31 39.22 1.02 25.54
CA PHE A 31 39.37 -0.40 25.73
C PHE A 31 38.59 -1.15 24.64
N CYS A 32 39.04 -2.37 24.33
CA CYS A 32 38.30 -3.32 23.51
C CYS A 32 37.58 -4.29 24.46
N ALA A 33 36.25 -4.24 24.53
CA ALA A 33 35.48 -5.06 25.46
C ALA A 33 35.70 -6.57 25.27
N PRO A 34 35.65 -7.12 24.04
CA PRO A 34 35.96 -8.53 23.80
C PRO A 34 37.37 -8.91 24.27
N CYS A 35 38.39 -8.11 23.94
CA CYS A 35 39.76 -8.44 24.34
C CYS A 35 39.96 -8.27 25.84
N TYR A 36 39.37 -7.26 26.48
CA TYR A 36 39.45 -7.08 27.93
C TYR A 36 38.83 -8.26 28.69
N LEU A 37 37.67 -8.74 28.24
CA LEU A 37 36.92 -9.82 28.93
C LEU A 37 37.47 -11.22 28.65
N PHE A 38 38.09 -11.46 27.49
CA PHE A 38 38.50 -12.79 27.04
C PHE A 38 40.03 -12.92 26.87
N GLY A 39 40.82 -12.20 27.68
CA GLY A 39 42.27 -12.45 27.82
C GLY A 39 43.14 -11.84 26.72
N GLY A 40 42.86 -10.62 26.30
CA GLY A 40 43.68 -9.83 25.39
C GLY A 40 44.98 -9.36 26.05
N THR A 41 46.07 -9.36 25.29
CA THR A 41 47.41 -8.95 25.77
C THR A 41 47.77 -7.50 25.43
N THR A 42 47.06 -6.89 24.48
CA THR A 42 47.32 -5.53 24.02
C THR A 42 46.89 -4.47 25.05
N SER A 43 47.38 -3.23 24.92
CA SER A 43 46.94 -2.10 25.75
C SER A 43 45.42 -1.87 25.73
N PHE A 44 44.73 -2.24 24.65
CA PHE A 44 43.27 -2.20 24.55
C PHE A 44 42.56 -3.15 25.52
N ALA A 45 43.24 -4.15 26.05
CA ALA A 45 42.69 -5.19 26.92
C ALA A 45 43.20 -5.13 28.36
N THR A 46 44.20 -4.29 28.66
CA THR A 46 44.87 -4.25 29.97
C THR A 46 44.76 -2.86 30.60
N VAL A 47 45.66 -1.95 30.27
CA VAL A 47 45.80 -0.63 30.90
C VAL A 47 44.93 0.45 30.27
N GLY A 48 44.50 0.26 29.03
CA GLY A 48 43.79 1.25 28.21
C GLY A 48 44.71 1.89 27.18
N PHE A 49 44.14 2.28 26.04
CA PHE A 49 44.85 2.98 24.97
C PHE A 49 44.42 4.46 24.93
N SER A 50 45.39 5.37 24.93
CA SER A 50 45.16 6.83 24.96
C SER A 50 46.03 7.61 23.97
N ASP A 51 46.84 6.95 23.13
CA ASP A 51 47.62 7.63 22.08
C ASP A 51 46.71 8.00 20.89
N TRP A 52 46.02 9.12 21.02
CA TRP A 52 45.06 9.59 20.02
C TRP A 52 45.71 9.94 18.67
N LYS A 53 47.00 10.28 18.65
CA LYS A 53 47.73 10.62 17.41
C LYS A 53 47.86 9.40 16.50
N LYS A 54 48.04 8.21 17.08
CA LYS A 54 48.15 6.92 16.36
C LYS A 54 46.89 6.06 16.46
N GLY A 55 45.78 6.63 16.97
CA GLY A 55 44.58 5.88 17.32
C GLY A 55 43.99 5.13 16.14
N GLU A 56 43.78 5.79 15.00
CA GLU A 56 43.15 5.16 13.84
C GLU A 56 43.95 3.98 13.28
N GLU A 57 45.27 4.15 13.13
CA GLU A 57 46.18 3.10 12.66
C GLU A 57 46.22 1.91 13.62
N LYS A 58 46.38 2.18 14.93
CA LYS A 58 46.50 1.14 15.96
C LYS A 58 45.19 0.37 16.15
N ILE A 59 44.04 1.05 16.08
CA ILE A 59 42.72 0.41 16.19
C ILE A 59 42.46 -0.46 14.96
N LYS A 60 42.73 0.02 13.74
CA LYS A 60 42.58 -0.79 12.53
C LYS A 60 43.45 -2.05 12.58
N ARG A 61 44.70 -1.93 13.02
CA ARG A 61 45.60 -3.07 13.21
C ARG A 61 45.06 -4.05 14.26
N HIS A 62 44.57 -3.53 15.38
CA HIS A 62 43.97 -4.35 16.44
C HIS A 62 42.70 -5.10 15.95
N GLU A 63 41.78 -4.40 15.28
CA GLU A 63 40.55 -4.94 14.69
C GLU A 63 40.85 -6.08 13.69
N SER A 64 41.93 -5.93 12.90
CA SER A 64 42.35 -6.96 11.95
C SER A 64 43.06 -8.17 12.57
N SER A 65 43.50 -8.07 13.84
CA SER A 65 44.33 -9.09 14.50
C SER A 65 43.56 -10.39 14.78
N GLN A 66 44.25 -11.52 14.66
CA GLN A 66 43.66 -12.85 14.92
C GLN A 66 43.17 -13.00 16.35
N HIS A 67 43.91 -12.44 17.33
CA HIS A 67 43.53 -12.49 18.74
C HIS A 67 42.24 -11.72 19.01
N HIS A 68 42.09 -10.52 18.44
CA HIS A 68 40.84 -9.77 18.52
C HIS A 68 39.66 -10.56 17.95
N LYS A 69 39.83 -11.12 16.75
CA LYS A 69 38.80 -11.95 16.10
C LYS A 69 38.42 -13.15 16.98
N LEU A 70 39.39 -13.83 17.60
CA LEU A 70 39.13 -14.93 18.53
C LEU A 70 38.34 -14.47 19.76
N CYS A 71 38.72 -13.37 20.40
CA CYS A 71 37.97 -12.82 21.53
C CYS A 71 36.53 -12.42 21.14
N VAL A 72 36.33 -11.86 19.95
CA VAL A 72 34.99 -11.54 19.41
C VAL A 72 34.19 -12.81 19.17
N MET A 73 34.79 -13.86 18.63
CA MET A 73 34.13 -15.16 18.44
C MET A 73 33.73 -15.78 19.78
N ASN A 74 34.65 -15.85 20.75
CA ASN A 74 34.35 -16.35 22.11
C ASN A 74 33.21 -15.56 22.77
N MET A 75 33.18 -14.23 22.58
CA MET A 75 32.09 -13.38 23.07
C MET A 75 30.76 -13.68 22.38
N LYS A 76 30.77 -13.94 21.05
CA LYS A 76 29.57 -14.32 20.30
C LYS A 76 29.07 -15.71 20.70
N GLU A 77 29.94 -16.70 20.83
CA GLU A 77 29.60 -18.05 21.29
C GLU A 77 28.99 -18.01 22.70
N ARG A 78 29.46 -17.10 23.56
CA ARG A 78 28.88 -16.90 24.89
C ARG A 78 27.42 -16.47 24.85
N LYS A 79 26.91 -15.91 23.74
CA LYS A 79 25.47 -15.62 23.53
C LYS A 79 24.64 -16.91 23.36
N GLU A 80 25.26 -18.02 22.98
CA GLU A 80 24.58 -19.28 22.66
C GLU A 80 24.55 -20.25 23.84
N VAL A 81 25.33 -19.97 24.89
CA VAL A 81 25.39 -20.78 26.11
C VAL A 81 24.05 -20.76 26.87
N LEU A 82 23.63 -21.91 27.41
CA LEU A 82 22.45 -22.06 28.27
C LEU A 82 22.66 -21.41 29.65
N ASN A 83 21.58 -20.94 30.29
CA ASN A 83 21.57 -20.31 31.63
C ASN A 83 22.29 -18.96 31.75
N ARG A 84 22.19 -18.11 30.72
CA ARG A 84 22.68 -16.73 30.83
C ARG A 84 21.84 -15.93 31.80
N VAL A 85 22.46 -14.95 32.45
CA VAL A 85 21.76 -14.02 33.36
C VAL A 85 20.62 -13.28 32.64
N ASP A 86 20.77 -12.99 31.34
CA ASP A 86 19.74 -12.35 30.52
C ASP A 86 18.66 -13.31 30.01
N GLN A 87 18.78 -14.63 30.19
CA GLN A 87 17.83 -15.59 29.64
C GLN A 87 16.41 -15.39 30.19
N LYS A 88 16.28 -15.13 31.50
CA LYS A 88 14.98 -14.84 32.13
C LYS A 88 14.35 -13.57 31.56
N LEU A 89 15.14 -12.51 31.40
CA LEU A 89 14.68 -11.24 30.83
C LEU A 89 14.29 -11.40 29.36
N LYS A 90 15.10 -12.12 28.59
CA LYS A 90 14.81 -12.43 27.18
C LYS A 90 13.49 -13.19 27.03
N TYR A 91 13.28 -14.21 27.86
CA TYR A 91 12.03 -14.97 27.88
C TYR A 91 10.81 -14.08 28.22
N GLN A 92 10.94 -13.19 29.21
CA GLN A 92 9.88 -12.24 29.56
C GLN A 92 9.56 -11.31 28.38
N VAL A 93 10.58 -10.74 27.74
CA VAL A 93 10.41 -9.87 26.57
C VAL A 93 9.75 -10.61 25.41
N GLU A 94 10.20 -11.82 25.09
CA GLU A 94 9.63 -12.63 24.01
C GLU A 94 8.17 -13.02 24.31
N THR A 95 7.85 -13.33 25.57
CA THR A 95 6.49 -13.65 25.99
C THR A 95 5.56 -12.44 25.84
N GLU A 96 5.99 -11.25 26.26
CA GLU A 96 5.23 -10.01 26.07
C GLU A 96 5.05 -9.66 24.59
N ILE A 97 6.11 -9.79 23.78
CA ILE A 97 6.03 -9.57 22.32
C ILE A 97 4.99 -10.50 21.70
N ASN A 98 5.01 -11.79 22.06
CA ASN A 98 4.07 -12.77 21.55
C ASN A 98 2.64 -12.51 22.02
N TYR A 99 2.46 -12.08 23.28
CA TYR A 99 1.16 -11.66 23.79
C TYR A 99 0.57 -10.53 22.95
N TRP A 100 1.30 -9.43 22.77
CA TRP A 100 0.80 -8.27 22.02
C TRP A 100 0.62 -8.56 20.53
N LYS A 101 1.51 -9.35 19.91
CA LYS A 101 1.30 -9.83 18.54
C LYS A 101 -0.01 -10.60 18.40
N ASN A 102 -0.34 -11.46 19.37
CA ASN A 102 -1.60 -12.20 19.34
C ASN A 102 -2.82 -11.29 19.44
N VAL A 103 -2.80 -10.26 20.29
CA VAL A 103 -3.87 -9.24 20.35
C VAL A 103 -3.99 -8.53 19.00
N LEU A 104 -2.88 -8.01 18.48
CA LEU A 104 -2.84 -7.23 17.25
C LEU A 104 -3.30 -8.01 16.02
N THR A 105 -2.96 -9.30 15.92
CA THR A 105 -3.42 -10.17 14.81
C THR A 105 -4.94 -10.18 14.70
N ARG A 106 -5.66 -10.25 15.84
CA ARG A 106 -7.13 -10.27 15.86
C ARG A 106 -7.71 -8.90 15.56
N VAL A 107 -7.15 -7.84 16.16
CA VAL A 107 -7.54 -6.45 15.89
C VAL A 107 -7.41 -6.14 14.39
N VAL A 108 -6.26 -6.43 13.79
CA VAL A 108 -6.03 -6.19 12.36
C VAL A 108 -6.96 -7.03 11.49
N ALA A 109 -7.24 -8.28 11.87
CA ALA A 109 -8.18 -9.13 11.14
C ALA A 109 -9.59 -8.54 11.10
N VAL A 110 -10.09 -8.01 12.23
CA VAL A 110 -11.38 -7.30 12.30
C VAL A 110 -11.33 -6.04 11.44
N VAL A 111 -10.29 -5.20 11.58
CA VAL A 111 -10.20 -3.96 10.82
C VAL A 111 -10.17 -4.21 9.31
N LYS A 112 -9.37 -5.18 8.86
CA LYS A 112 -9.31 -5.60 7.46
C LYS A 112 -10.68 -6.09 6.97
N SER A 113 -11.38 -6.86 7.78
CA SER A 113 -12.68 -7.46 7.41
C SER A 113 -13.78 -6.42 7.27
N LEU A 114 -13.84 -5.43 8.18
CA LEU A 114 -14.81 -4.33 8.10
C LEU A 114 -14.46 -3.38 6.93
N SER A 115 -13.19 -3.01 6.79
CA SER A 115 -12.72 -2.12 5.72
C SER A 115 -13.01 -2.69 4.33
N SER A 116 -12.70 -3.97 4.11
CA SER A 116 -12.84 -4.60 2.79
C SER A 116 -14.29 -4.74 2.33
N ARG A 117 -15.26 -4.62 3.25
CA ARG A 117 -16.71 -4.67 2.95
C ARG A 117 -17.39 -3.31 3.08
N GLY A 118 -16.64 -2.25 3.34
CA GLY A 118 -17.20 -0.92 3.56
C GLY A 118 -18.14 -0.83 4.76
N MET A 119 -17.96 -1.69 5.77
CA MET A 119 -18.78 -1.67 6.98
C MET A 119 -18.32 -0.56 7.93
N SER A 120 -19.27 0.09 8.60
CA SER A 120 -18.94 1.06 9.66
C SER A 120 -18.22 0.37 10.81
N PHE A 121 -17.31 1.08 11.48
CA PHE A 121 -16.57 0.58 12.65
C PHE A 121 -17.24 0.97 13.97
N ARG A 122 -17.76 2.19 14.00
CA ARG A 122 -18.30 2.88 15.17
C ARG A 122 -19.79 2.58 15.35
N GLY A 123 -20.24 2.72 16.60
CA GLY A 123 -21.63 2.70 17.02
C GLY A 123 -21.94 3.93 17.87
N ASP A 124 -22.98 3.86 18.70
CA ASP A 124 -23.33 4.94 19.60
C ASP A 124 -22.40 5.00 20.81
N ASP A 125 -21.75 3.89 21.15
CA ASP A 125 -20.67 3.84 22.14
C ASP A 125 -19.52 2.88 21.78
N ASP A 126 -18.46 2.91 22.60
CA ASP A 126 -17.26 2.07 22.48
C ASP A 126 -17.05 1.18 23.72
N ARG A 127 -18.12 0.60 24.28
CA ARG A 127 -18.04 -0.26 25.46
C ARG A 127 -18.28 -1.73 25.12
N PHE A 128 -17.42 -2.61 25.64
CA PHE A 128 -17.67 -4.04 25.59
C PHE A 128 -18.88 -4.39 26.46
N GLY A 129 -19.80 -5.20 25.93
CA GLY A 129 -21.07 -5.62 26.51
C GLY A 129 -22.26 -4.71 26.16
N SER A 130 -22.05 -3.60 25.45
CA SER A 130 -23.14 -2.70 25.05
C SER A 130 -23.80 -3.17 23.75
N VAL A 131 -25.12 -3.18 23.71
CA VAL A 131 -25.90 -3.51 22.49
C VAL A 131 -25.76 -2.42 21.41
N HIS A 132 -25.31 -1.22 21.81
CA HIS A 132 -25.14 -0.07 20.93
C HIS A 132 -23.67 0.17 20.53
N ASN A 133 -22.77 -0.78 20.84
CA ASN A 133 -21.37 -0.66 20.48
C ASN A 133 -21.17 -0.77 18.95
N GLY A 134 -20.05 -0.25 18.47
CA GLY A 134 -19.72 -0.32 17.05
C GLY A 134 -19.40 -1.72 16.56
N ASN A 135 -19.53 -1.94 15.24
CA ASN A 135 -19.24 -3.25 14.63
C ASN A 135 -17.83 -3.77 14.93
N PHE A 136 -16.87 -2.88 15.18
CA PHE A 136 -15.52 -3.28 15.60
C PHE A 136 -15.54 -4.02 16.95
N MET A 137 -16.21 -3.45 17.96
CA MET A 137 -16.32 -4.05 19.29
C MET A 137 -17.16 -5.32 19.24
N MET A 138 -18.32 -5.28 18.58
CA MET A 138 -19.19 -6.44 18.35
C MET A 138 -18.43 -7.60 17.68
N SER A 139 -17.58 -7.32 16.69
CA SER A 139 -16.77 -8.35 16.03
C SER A 139 -15.75 -8.97 16.98
N LEU A 140 -15.10 -8.18 17.84
CA LEU A 140 -14.16 -8.68 18.84
C LEU A 140 -14.87 -9.53 19.90
N GLU A 141 -16.07 -9.14 20.32
CA GLU A 141 -16.92 -9.91 21.23
C GLU A 141 -17.30 -11.26 20.63
N LEU A 142 -17.70 -11.26 19.36
CA LEU A 142 -18.01 -12.50 18.64
C LEU A 142 -16.79 -13.43 18.56
N ILE A 143 -15.61 -12.91 18.24
CA ILE A 143 -14.38 -13.71 18.21
C ILE A 143 -14.06 -14.25 19.61
N ALA A 144 -14.23 -13.44 20.66
CA ALA A 144 -13.95 -13.83 22.04
C ALA A 144 -14.82 -14.99 22.53
N GLN A 145 -16.01 -15.23 21.95
CA GLN A 145 -16.80 -16.42 22.26
C GLN A 145 -16.09 -17.73 21.90
N PHE A 146 -15.18 -17.69 20.93
CA PHE A 146 -14.44 -18.85 20.43
C PHE A 146 -12.93 -18.76 20.71
N ASP A 147 -12.46 -17.64 21.23
CA ASP A 147 -11.05 -17.35 21.48
C ASP A 147 -10.83 -16.98 22.96
N PRO A 148 -10.46 -17.97 23.80
CA PRO A 148 -10.25 -17.75 25.23
C PRO A 148 -9.17 -16.71 25.54
N PHE A 149 -8.16 -16.59 24.67
CA PHE A 149 -7.11 -15.59 24.83
C PHE A 149 -7.66 -14.18 24.66
N LEU A 150 -8.46 -13.95 23.61
CA LEU A 150 -9.09 -12.66 23.38
C LEU A 150 -10.10 -12.34 24.47
N ALA A 151 -10.90 -13.32 24.91
CA ALA A 151 -11.86 -13.16 26.00
C ALA A 151 -11.18 -12.65 27.28
N GLN A 152 -10.08 -13.30 27.70
CA GLN A 152 -9.32 -12.87 28.87
C GLN A 152 -8.71 -11.47 28.70
N HIS A 153 -8.25 -11.13 27.50
CA HIS A 153 -7.73 -9.80 27.20
C HIS A 153 -8.82 -8.72 27.30
N ILE A 154 -10.01 -8.97 26.74
CA ILE A 154 -11.16 -8.06 26.83
C ILE A 154 -11.62 -7.90 28.28
N GLU A 155 -11.71 -8.98 29.05
CA GLU A 155 -12.07 -8.91 30.47
C GLU A 155 -11.10 -8.02 31.26
N LYS A 156 -9.79 -8.16 30.99
CA LYS A 156 -8.75 -7.42 31.72
C LYS A 156 -8.62 -5.95 31.29
N PHE A 157 -8.91 -5.62 30.03
CA PHE A 157 -8.56 -4.31 29.43
C PHE A 157 -9.69 -3.60 28.68
N GLY A 158 -10.77 -4.28 28.30
CA GLY A 158 -11.79 -3.79 27.38
C GLY A 158 -12.49 -2.50 27.83
N ASN A 159 -12.83 -2.41 29.12
CA ASN A 159 -13.55 -1.26 29.69
C ASN A 159 -12.73 -0.51 30.76
N LYS A 160 -11.40 -0.64 30.74
CA LYS A 160 -10.53 -0.14 31.82
C LYS A 160 -10.30 1.38 31.82
N GLY A 161 -10.79 2.07 30.80
CA GLY A 161 -10.62 3.52 30.64
C GLY A 161 -9.21 3.93 30.20
N LYS A 162 -8.90 5.22 30.38
CA LYS A 162 -7.63 5.83 29.94
C LYS A 162 -6.44 5.35 30.79
N GLY A 163 -5.25 5.34 30.21
CA GLY A 163 -4.00 5.00 30.92
C GLY A 163 -3.64 3.52 30.93
N SER A 164 -4.41 2.67 30.24
CA SER A 164 -4.08 1.26 30.03
C SER A 164 -3.92 0.93 28.55
N THR A 165 -2.90 0.14 28.22
CA THR A 165 -2.67 -0.33 26.85
C THR A 165 -3.58 -1.53 26.58
N SER A 166 -4.59 -1.36 25.71
CA SER A 166 -5.48 -2.45 25.27
C SER A 166 -5.38 -2.72 23.76
N TYR A 167 -5.06 -1.71 22.96
CA TYR A 167 -5.20 -1.74 21.49
C TYR A 167 -6.62 -1.98 20.96
N LEU A 168 -7.64 -1.94 21.82
CA LEU A 168 -9.04 -2.18 21.44
C LEU A 168 -9.82 -0.87 21.25
N SER A 169 -9.25 0.28 21.59
CA SER A 169 -9.97 1.56 21.55
C SER A 169 -10.10 2.10 20.13
N PHE A 170 -11.12 2.93 19.92
CA PHE A 170 -11.32 3.78 18.76
C PHE A 170 -10.04 4.38 18.17
N ASN A 171 -9.26 5.10 18.99
CA ASN A 171 -8.04 5.79 18.54
C ASN A 171 -6.99 4.85 17.96
N ILE A 172 -7.02 3.56 18.31
CA ILE A 172 -6.04 2.57 17.88
C ILE A 172 -6.45 1.99 16.54
N TYR A 173 -7.70 1.56 16.37
CA TYR A 173 -8.11 1.03 15.08
C TYR A 173 -8.11 2.09 13.97
N GLU A 174 -8.35 3.37 14.28
CA GLU A 174 -8.17 4.46 13.31
C GLU A 174 -6.71 4.60 12.85
N GLN A 175 -5.73 4.41 13.73
CA GLN A 175 -4.33 4.38 13.33
C GLN A 175 -4.05 3.20 12.39
N PHE A 176 -4.61 2.03 12.68
CA PHE A 176 -4.49 0.88 11.78
C PHE A 176 -5.15 1.13 10.42
N ILE A 177 -6.32 1.78 10.40
CA ILE A 177 -6.99 2.18 9.16
C ILE A 177 -6.08 3.13 8.36
N SER A 178 -5.48 4.15 8.99
CA SER A 178 -4.56 5.07 8.33
C SER A 178 -3.37 4.34 7.71
N ILE A 179 -2.71 3.45 8.48
CA ILE A 179 -1.56 2.68 7.99
C ILE A 179 -1.96 1.77 6.82
N MET A 180 -3.14 1.13 6.89
CA MET A 180 -3.64 0.30 5.80
C MET A 180 -3.96 1.12 4.56
N ALA A 181 -4.60 2.29 4.72
CA ALA A 181 -4.90 3.20 3.61
C ALA A 181 -3.62 3.65 2.90
N ASP A 182 -2.60 4.06 3.66
CA ASP A 182 -1.31 4.47 3.11
C ASP A 182 -0.66 3.33 2.30
N ASN A 183 -0.66 2.10 2.82
CA ASN A 183 -0.11 0.95 2.11
C ASN A 183 -0.87 0.66 0.80
N VAL A 184 -2.20 0.74 0.82
CA VAL A 184 -3.03 0.56 -0.38
C VAL A 184 -2.70 1.63 -1.42
N ILE A 185 -2.58 2.89 -1.01
CA ILE A 185 -2.22 4.00 -1.90
C ILE A 185 -0.82 3.79 -2.50
N GLN A 186 0.16 3.41 -1.69
CA GLN A 186 1.52 3.15 -2.18
C GLN A 186 1.54 2.00 -3.19
N GLN A 187 0.76 0.95 -2.95
CA GLN A 187 0.63 -0.17 -3.89
C GLN A 187 -0.04 0.28 -5.20
N MET A 188 -1.10 1.07 -5.16
CA MET A 188 -1.72 1.65 -6.36
C MET A 188 -0.75 2.53 -7.15
N VAL A 189 0.01 3.40 -6.47
CA VAL A 189 1.02 4.26 -7.11
C VAL A 189 2.12 3.42 -7.78
N LYS A 190 2.54 2.33 -7.13
CA LYS A 190 3.50 1.39 -7.70
C LYS A 190 2.96 0.73 -8.97
N GLU A 191 1.74 0.22 -8.92
CA GLU A 191 1.07 -0.41 -10.07
C GLU A 191 0.92 0.55 -11.25
N ILE A 192 0.55 1.81 -10.99
CA ILE A 192 0.47 2.86 -12.03
C ILE A 192 1.83 3.11 -12.67
N LYS A 193 2.91 3.20 -11.88
CA LYS A 193 4.27 3.43 -12.39
C LYS A 193 4.80 2.27 -13.22
N GLU A 194 4.41 1.04 -12.89
CA GLU A 194 4.81 -0.18 -13.60
C GLU A 194 3.98 -0.41 -14.87
N ALA A 195 2.77 0.14 -14.95
CA ALA A 195 1.91 0.01 -16.11
C ALA A 195 2.49 0.74 -17.33
N LYS A 196 2.69 0.00 -18.43
CA LYS A 196 3.15 0.54 -19.73
C LYS A 196 2.18 1.59 -20.31
N TYR A 197 0.89 1.43 -20.02
CA TYR A 197 -0.16 2.37 -20.38
C TYR A 197 -0.98 2.62 -19.13
N PHE A 198 -0.95 3.84 -18.61
CA PHE A 198 -1.83 4.30 -17.56
C PHE A 198 -2.55 5.55 -18.08
N SER A 199 -3.87 5.61 -17.91
CA SER A 199 -4.67 6.74 -18.38
C SER A 199 -4.67 7.83 -17.31
N ILE A 200 -4.04 8.98 -17.60
CA ILE A 200 -4.25 10.23 -16.86
C ILE A 200 -4.98 11.24 -17.76
N ILE A 201 -6.25 11.44 -17.41
CA ILE A 201 -7.00 12.70 -17.26
C ILE A 201 -6.87 13.72 -18.40
N LEU A 202 -8.02 13.98 -19.03
CA LEU A 202 -8.36 15.04 -19.99
C LEU A 202 -7.55 16.35 -19.81
N GLU A 203 -7.40 16.82 -18.57
CA GLU A 203 -6.67 18.05 -18.23
C GLU A 203 -5.19 18.03 -18.64
N SER A 204 -4.51 16.89 -18.54
CA SER A 204 -3.09 16.78 -18.93
C SER A 204 -2.87 16.90 -20.44
N HIS A 205 -3.93 16.70 -21.22
CA HIS A 205 -3.96 16.87 -22.67
C HIS A 205 -4.65 18.17 -23.10
N GLY A 206 -4.96 19.06 -22.16
CA GLY A 206 -5.68 20.31 -22.45
C GLY A 206 -7.12 20.10 -22.93
N LEU A 207 -7.70 18.92 -22.68
CA LEU A 207 -9.08 18.61 -23.04
C LEU A 207 -10.02 19.10 -21.94
N ASP A 208 -10.86 20.07 -22.27
CA ASP A 208 -11.88 20.58 -21.36
C ASP A 208 -13.03 19.57 -21.20
N ILE A 209 -13.30 19.15 -19.97
CA ILE A 209 -14.41 18.26 -19.62
C ILE A 209 -15.79 18.85 -20.00
N ASN A 210 -15.91 20.17 -20.13
CA ASN A 210 -17.13 20.83 -20.61
C ASN A 210 -17.45 20.49 -22.08
N ASN A 211 -16.45 20.04 -22.85
CA ASN A 211 -16.64 19.57 -24.22
C ASN A 211 -17.04 18.10 -24.30
N CYS A 212 -17.05 17.37 -23.17
CA CYS A 212 -17.54 16.00 -23.13
C CYS A 212 -19.05 15.94 -23.48
N ARG A 213 -19.43 15.01 -24.35
CA ARG A 213 -20.84 14.79 -24.75
C ARG A 213 -21.32 13.37 -24.46
N GLY A 214 -20.39 12.45 -24.21
CA GLY A 214 -20.68 11.06 -23.93
C GLY A 214 -19.71 10.48 -22.91
N GLN A 215 -20.21 9.63 -22.03
CA GLN A 215 -19.42 8.85 -21.09
C GLN A 215 -19.87 7.38 -21.19
N SER A 216 -18.93 6.45 -21.32
CA SER A 216 -19.23 5.03 -21.47
C SER A 216 -18.20 4.16 -20.75
N TYR A 217 -18.69 3.21 -19.96
CA TYR A 217 -17.91 2.24 -19.19
C TYR A 217 -18.81 1.06 -18.80
N ASP A 218 -18.28 0.11 -18.04
CA ASP A 218 -19.03 -1.07 -17.57
C ASP A 218 -20.20 -0.70 -16.64
N ASN A 219 -21.05 -1.70 -16.38
CA ASN A 219 -22.25 -1.52 -15.56
C ASN A 219 -21.97 -1.64 -14.06
N ALA A 220 -20.71 -1.68 -13.62
CA ALA A 220 -20.36 -1.76 -12.21
C ALA A 220 -20.92 -0.54 -11.47
N SER A 221 -21.49 -0.74 -10.27
CA SER A 221 -22.18 0.31 -9.51
C SER A 221 -21.30 1.53 -9.20
N ASN A 222 -20.00 1.33 -9.03
CA ASN A 222 -19.02 2.40 -8.82
C ASN A 222 -18.86 3.31 -10.06
N MET A 223 -19.13 2.78 -11.26
CA MET A 223 -18.99 3.48 -12.53
C MET A 223 -20.35 4.02 -13.00
N SER A 224 -21.33 3.14 -13.21
CA SER A 224 -22.67 3.44 -13.77
C SER A 224 -23.71 3.88 -12.73
N GLY A 225 -23.32 4.03 -11.47
CA GLY A 225 -24.25 4.41 -10.40
C GLY A 225 -24.90 5.78 -10.64
N ARG A 226 -26.23 5.81 -10.80
CA ARG A 226 -27.03 7.03 -11.06
C ARG A 226 -26.88 8.12 -9.99
N TYR A 227 -26.58 7.74 -8.75
CA TYR A 227 -26.53 8.66 -7.61
C TYR A 227 -25.12 8.90 -7.07
N THR A 228 -24.29 7.85 -7.00
CA THR A 228 -22.98 7.90 -6.31
C THR A 228 -21.80 7.46 -7.16
N GLY A 229 -22.06 6.85 -8.33
CA GLY A 229 -21.02 6.36 -9.25
C GLY A 229 -20.34 7.47 -10.03
N LEU A 230 -19.32 7.10 -10.82
CA LEU A 230 -18.59 8.02 -11.69
C LEU A 230 -19.53 8.78 -12.65
N GLN A 231 -20.57 8.12 -13.15
CA GLN A 231 -21.61 8.72 -13.99
C GLN A 231 -22.25 9.94 -13.34
N ALA A 232 -22.68 9.81 -12.09
CA ALA A 232 -23.30 10.91 -11.35
C ALA A 232 -22.32 12.08 -11.16
N ARG A 233 -21.04 11.77 -10.90
CA ARG A 233 -20.00 12.78 -10.68
C ARG A 233 -19.68 13.55 -11.97
N ILE A 234 -19.51 12.86 -13.10
CA ILE A 234 -19.28 13.50 -14.39
C ILE A 234 -20.51 14.30 -14.82
N LYS A 235 -21.74 13.79 -14.63
CA LYS A 235 -22.97 14.55 -14.93
C LYS A 235 -23.10 15.82 -14.07
N LYS A 236 -22.59 15.81 -12.84
CA LYS A 236 -22.57 16.99 -11.97
C LYS A 236 -21.63 18.07 -12.51
N VAL A 237 -20.50 17.68 -13.11
CA VAL A 237 -19.54 18.61 -13.73
C VAL A 237 -20.04 19.08 -15.09
N ASN A 238 -20.57 18.17 -15.91
CA ASN A 238 -21.09 18.46 -17.25
C ASN A 238 -22.41 17.70 -17.50
N PRO A 239 -23.57 18.38 -17.37
CA PRO A 239 -24.88 17.78 -17.61
C PRO A 239 -25.08 17.24 -19.03
N LEU A 240 -24.30 17.70 -20.01
CA LEU A 240 -24.39 17.28 -21.41
C LEU A 240 -23.65 15.96 -21.68
N ALA A 241 -22.83 15.48 -20.74
CA ALA A 241 -22.14 14.20 -20.86
C ALA A 241 -23.11 13.03 -20.62
N THR A 242 -23.76 12.56 -21.69
CA THR A 242 -24.74 11.48 -21.60
C THR A 242 -24.06 10.14 -21.34
N PHE A 243 -24.55 9.40 -20.35
CA PHE A 243 -24.04 8.06 -20.08
C PHE A 243 -24.65 7.06 -21.04
N VAL A 244 -23.79 6.26 -21.66
CA VAL A 244 -24.15 5.14 -22.52
C VAL A 244 -23.44 3.91 -21.97
N PRO A 245 -24.15 2.87 -21.51
CA PRO A 245 -23.52 1.65 -21.02
C PRO A 245 -22.69 1.00 -22.14
N CYS A 246 -21.57 0.37 -21.78
CA CYS A 246 -20.71 -0.28 -22.75
C CYS A 246 -21.42 -1.45 -23.43
N SER A 247 -21.75 -1.30 -24.72
CA SER A 247 -22.49 -2.31 -25.50
C SER A 247 -21.80 -3.67 -25.54
N ALA A 248 -20.47 -3.71 -25.65
CA ALA A 248 -19.69 -4.95 -25.65
C ALA A 248 -19.81 -5.70 -24.32
N HIS A 249 -19.78 -4.97 -23.21
CA HIS A 249 -19.97 -5.58 -21.88
C HIS A 249 -21.42 -6.01 -21.68
N SER A 250 -22.39 -5.18 -22.07
CA SER A 250 -23.81 -5.52 -21.99
C SER A 250 -24.14 -6.78 -22.77
N LEU A 251 -23.62 -6.95 -24.00
CA LEU A 251 -23.83 -8.15 -24.81
C LEU A 251 -23.26 -9.43 -24.19
N ASN A 252 -22.16 -9.34 -23.44
CA ASN A 252 -21.60 -10.49 -22.73
C ASN A 252 -22.44 -10.93 -21.52
N LEU A 253 -23.42 -10.10 -21.10
CA LEU A 253 -24.28 -10.34 -19.95
C LEU A 253 -25.71 -10.78 -20.34
N VAL A 254 -26.02 -10.98 -21.63
CA VAL A 254 -27.37 -11.36 -22.12
C VAL A 254 -27.89 -12.61 -21.37
N ASP A 255 -27.00 -13.59 -21.19
CA ASP A 255 -27.34 -14.90 -20.62
C ASP A 255 -27.04 -15.05 -19.12
N ASP A 256 -26.51 -14.00 -18.46
CA ASP A 256 -26.21 -14.06 -17.03
C ASP A 256 -27.50 -13.92 -16.20
N LYS A 257 -27.89 -15.03 -15.55
CA LYS A 257 -29.09 -15.08 -14.69
C LYS A 257 -28.89 -14.40 -13.34
N THR A 258 -27.65 -14.11 -12.95
CA THR A 258 -27.31 -13.46 -11.67
C THR A 258 -27.43 -11.94 -11.76
N GLU A 259 -27.51 -11.38 -12.97
CA GLU A 259 -27.66 -9.96 -13.22
C GLU A 259 -29.07 -9.43 -12.98
N LYS A 260 -29.16 -8.11 -12.78
CA LYS A 260 -30.44 -7.42 -12.52
C LYS A 260 -31.38 -7.57 -13.71
N SER A 261 -32.68 -7.73 -13.43
CA SER A 261 -33.72 -7.89 -14.46
C SER A 261 -33.78 -6.74 -15.47
N ILE A 262 -33.56 -5.50 -15.02
CA ILE A 262 -33.51 -4.31 -15.88
C ILE A 262 -32.34 -4.40 -16.85
N THR A 263 -31.13 -4.68 -16.35
CA THR A 263 -29.92 -4.85 -17.16
C THR A 263 -30.13 -5.93 -18.23
N ARG A 264 -30.70 -7.07 -17.85
CA ARG A 264 -31.01 -8.17 -18.77
C ARG A 264 -32.02 -7.74 -19.86
N SER A 265 -33.05 -6.98 -19.50
CA SER A 265 -34.05 -6.49 -20.47
C SER A 265 -33.46 -5.47 -21.44
N GLU A 266 -32.63 -4.54 -20.98
CA GLU A 266 -31.97 -3.54 -21.81
C GLU A 266 -30.99 -4.22 -22.79
N THR A 267 -30.17 -5.13 -22.26
CA THR A 267 -29.25 -5.94 -23.04
C THR A 267 -29.96 -6.78 -24.10
N ASN A 268 -31.07 -7.44 -23.76
CA ASN A 268 -31.84 -8.22 -24.72
C ASN A 268 -32.47 -7.34 -25.81
N GLY A 269 -32.92 -6.13 -25.46
CA GLY A 269 -33.39 -5.15 -26.43
C GLY A 269 -32.31 -4.72 -27.42
N LEU A 270 -31.07 -4.53 -26.94
CA LEU A 270 -29.91 -4.22 -27.77
C LEU A 270 -29.55 -5.40 -28.69
N TYR A 271 -29.55 -6.63 -28.15
CA TYR A 271 -29.29 -7.86 -28.92
C TYR A 271 -30.28 -8.00 -30.08
N LEU A 272 -31.58 -7.91 -29.82
CA LEU A 272 -32.62 -8.01 -30.84
C LEU A 272 -32.50 -6.91 -31.91
N LYS A 273 -32.06 -5.71 -31.51
CA LYS A 273 -31.83 -4.62 -32.45
C LYS A 273 -30.62 -4.90 -33.34
N LEU A 274 -29.53 -5.44 -32.80
CA LEU A 274 -28.33 -5.79 -33.56
C LEU A 274 -28.53 -7.01 -34.46
N ASP A 275 -29.36 -7.96 -34.05
CA ASP A 275 -29.74 -9.15 -34.84
C ASP A 275 -30.72 -8.82 -35.97
N SER A 276 -31.25 -7.59 -36.02
CA SER A 276 -32.18 -7.19 -37.07
C SER A 276 -31.46 -6.99 -38.41
N LEU A 277 -32.10 -7.48 -39.49
CA LEU A 277 -31.59 -7.32 -40.85
C LEU A 277 -31.45 -5.84 -41.23
N GLU A 278 -32.37 -4.98 -40.76
CA GLU A 278 -32.30 -3.54 -40.96
C GLU A 278 -31.03 -2.94 -40.36
N THR A 279 -30.67 -3.31 -39.13
CA THR A 279 -29.45 -2.82 -38.48
C THR A 279 -28.21 -3.34 -39.18
N ALA A 280 -28.20 -4.60 -39.62
CA ALA A 280 -27.08 -5.16 -40.39
C ALA A 280 -26.87 -4.40 -41.71
N ILE A 281 -27.95 -4.13 -42.46
CA ILE A 281 -27.91 -3.36 -43.71
C ILE A 281 -27.49 -1.91 -43.45
N MET A 282 -28.02 -1.28 -42.41
CA MET A 282 -27.66 0.09 -42.06
C MET A 282 -26.21 0.19 -41.62
N ALA A 283 -25.69 -0.77 -40.84
CA ALA A 283 -24.30 -0.78 -40.39
C ALA A 283 -23.31 -0.94 -41.54
N THR A 284 -23.60 -1.82 -42.51
CA THR A 284 -22.75 -1.99 -43.70
C THR A 284 -22.82 -0.77 -44.62
N LEU A 285 -24.03 -0.29 -44.92
CA LEU A 285 -24.24 0.87 -45.79
C LEU A 285 -23.62 2.15 -45.20
N TRP A 286 -23.90 2.45 -43.94
CA TRP A 286 -23.33 3.64 -43.29
C TRP A 286 -21.84 3.49 -43.02
N GLY A 287 -21.33 2.27 -42.84
CA GLY A 287 -19.89 2.04 -42.74
C GLY A 287 -19.14 2.62 -43.95
N ASP A 288 -19.56 2.22 -45.15
CA ASP A 288 -18.94 2.67 -46.41
C ASP A 288 -19.10 4.19 -46.62
N ILE A 289 -20.30 4.71 -46.34
CA ILE A 289 -20.60 6.15 -46.49
C ILE A 289 -19.77 6.99 -45.50
N LEU A 290 -19.74 6.61 -44.22
CA LEU A 290 -18.99 7.33 -43.19
C LEU A 290 -17.48 7.21 -43.42
N GLU A 291 -16.99 6.09 -43.93
CA GLU A 291 -15.57 5.95 -44.28
C GLU A 291 -15.19 6.92 -45.42
N ARG A 292 -16.01 7.01 -46.47
CA ARG A 292 -15.80 7.96 -47.57
C ARG A 292 -15.83 9.42 -47.08
N PHE A 293 -16.80 9.75 -46.23
CA PHE A 293 -16.92 11.08 -45.65
C PHE A 293 -15.73 11.43 -44.75
N ASN A 294 -15.28 10.48 -43.93
CA ASN A 294 -14.13 10.64 -43.03
C ASN A 294 -12.82 10.85 -43.81
N LYS A 295 -12.59 10.07 -44.88
CA LYS A 295 -11.41 10.26 -45.76
C LYS A 295 -11.39 11.66 -46.36
N THR A 296 -12.52 12.13 -46.85
CA THR A 296 -12.68 13.47 -47.42
C THR A 296 -12.46 14.55 -46.36
N SER A 297 -13.09 14.42 -45.19
CA SER A 297 -12.93 15.35 -44.06
C SER A 297 -11.47 15.49 -43.61
N LYS A 298 -10.72 14.39 -43.51
CA LYS A 298 -9.29 14.41 -43.17
C LYS A 298 -8.45 15.14 -44.20
N GLN A 299 -8.74 14.98 -45.49
CA GLN A 299 -8.02 15.68 -46.55
C GLN A 299 -8.32 17.18 -46.54
N LEU A 300 -9.58 17.58 -46.32
CA LEU A 300 -9.98 18.98 -46.19
C LEU A 300 -9.33 19.70 -45.00
N GLN A 301 -8.89 18.97 -43.98
CA GLN A 301 -8.19 19.51 -42.82
C GLN A 301 -6.67 19.68 -43.04
N SER A 302 -6.15 19.29 -44.21
CA SER A 302 -4.73 19.49 -44.54
C SER A 302 -4.42 20.97 -44.79
N VAL A 303 -3.32 21.45 -44.23
CA VAL A 303 -2.90 22.86 -44.33
C VAL A 303 -2.40 23.23 -45.74
N GLU A 304 -2.05 22.23 -46.56
CA GLU A 304 -1.47 22.41 -47.89
C GLU A 304 -2.45 22.15 -49.05
N ILE A 305 -3.75 22.02 -48.75
CA ILE A 305 -4.74 21.63 -49.77
C ILE A 305 -5.06 22.78 -50.76
N GLY A 306 -5.06 22.47 -52.05
CA GLY A 306 -5.44 23.41 -53.12
C GLY A 306 -6.95 23.51 -53.32
N LEU A 307 -7.44 24.68 -53.75
CA LEU A 307 -8.88 24.94 -53.94
C LEU A 307 -9.53 24.00 -54.97
N GLU A 308 -8.79 23.65 -56.03
CA GLU A 308 -9.23 22.71 -57.08
C GLU A 308 -9.45 21.30 -56.50
N THR A 309 -8.57 20.86 -55.61
CA THR A 309 -8.70 19.57 -54.89
C THR A 309 -9.92 19.58 -53.96
N VAL A 310 -10.22 20.70 -53.31
CA VAL A 310 -11.41 20.83 -52.45
C VAL A 310 -12.69 20.64 -53.24
N VAL A 311 -12.82 21.28 -54.41
CA VAL A 311 -14.00 21.15 -55.28
C VAL A 311 -14.19 19.71 -55.74
N SER A 312 -13.11 19.08 -56.23
CA SER A 312 -13.13 17.67 -56.66
C SER A 312 -13.55 16.72 -55.53
N LEU A 313 -13.07 16.96 -54.30
CA LEU A 313 -13.43 16.15 -53.14
C LEU A 313 -14.91 16.28 -52.75
N TYR A 314 -15.48 17.50 -52.82
CA TYR A 314 -16.91 17.70 -52.57
C TYR A 314 -17.78 17.06 -53.64
N GLU A 315 -17.42 17.20 -54.92
CA GLU A 315 -18.11 16.53 -56.02
C GLU A 315 -18.06 15.00 -55.85
N SER A 316 -16.95 14.47 -55.32
CA SER A 316 -16.81 13.06 -55.02
C SER A 316 -17.65 12.57 -53.84
N LEU A 317 -18.44 13.41 -53.16
CA LEU A 317 -19.36 12.99 -52.09
C LEU A 317 -20.83 13.01 -52.51
N ILE A 318 -21.13 13.63 -53.67
CA ILE A 318 -22.47 13.71 -54.29
C ILE A 318 -22.64 12.53 -55.24
#